data_AF-A0A1M4STP8-F1
#
_entry.id   AF-A0A1M4STP8-F1
#
_cell.length_a   1.000
_cell.length_b   1.000
_cell.length_c   1.000
_cell.angle_alpha   90.00
_cell.angle_beta   90.00
_cell.angle_gamma   90.00
#
_symmetry.space_group_name_H-M   'P 1'
#
loop_
_entity.id
_entity.type
_entity.pdbx_description
1 polymer ?
#
loop_
_entity_poly.entity_id
_entity_poly.type
_entity_poly.pdbx_seq_one_letter_code
_entity_poly.pdbx_strand_id
1 'polypeptide(L)'
;MDNNPTHHQCIICIGSNYHKRENLAFARHKLSELFTSICFAPEQETKPLYFKNQTLFSNQVAVFFSDKREEEVINILKEIESSAGRQPGDKEDEKVCLDIDLLLYDNRILKPEDWEREYVQQSLPNLHFPLRIK
;
A
#
# COMPACT_ATOMS: atom_id res chain seq x y z
N MET A 1 27.11 -5.02 -17.02
CA MET A 1 27.45 -4.17 -15.86
C MET A 1 26.52 -2.99 -15.95
N ASP A 2 25.35 -3.08 -15.33
CA ASP A 2 24.36 -2.01 -15.39
C ASP A 2 24.58 -1.11 -14.18
N ASN A 3 25.46 -0.12 -14.36
CA ASN A 3 25.73 0.93 -13.39
C ASN A 3 24.64 2.00 -13.45
N ASN A 4 23.47 1.72 -12.90
CA ASN A 4 22.52 2.77 -12.58
C ASN A 4 21.92 2.48 -11.20
N PRO A 5 22.14 3.34 -10.18
CA PRO A 5 21.38 3.24 -8.94
C PRO A 5 19.97 3.77 -9.22
N THR A 6 19.16 2.98 -9.92
CA THR A 6 17.76 3.32 -10.19
C THR A 6 16.96 2.99 -8.97
N HIS A 7 16.97 3.93 -8.01
CA HIS A 7 15.89 4.06 -7.05
C HIS A 7 14.58 4.19 -7.84
N HIS A 8 13.77 3.14 -7.79
CA HIS A 8 12.49 3.02 -8.44
C HIS A 8 11.42 3.70 -7.61
N GLN A 9 10.65 4.59 -8.23
CA GLN A 9 9.56 5.26 -7.54
C GLN A 9 8.39 4.30 -7.40
N CYS A 10 7.91 4.08 -6.18
CA CYS A 10 6.79 3.20 -5.89
C CYS A 10 5.67 3.98 -5.23
N ILE A 11 4.43 3.77 -5.67
CA ILE A 11 3.22 4.21 -4.94
C ILE A 11 2.40 2.98 -4.63
N ILE A 12 2.01 2.84 -3.37
CA ILE A 12 1.16 1.76 -2.87
C ILE A 12 -0.12 2.33 -2.27
N CYS A 13 -1.19 1.54 -2.27
CA CYS A 13 -2.31 1.73 -1.35
C CYS A 13 -2.34 0.61 -0.32
N ILE A 14 -2.77 0.97 0.89
CA ILE A 14 -2.94 0.10 2.05
C ILE A 14 -4.41 0.16 2.43
N GLY A 15 -5.04 -0.97 2.68
CA GLY A 15 -6.45 -1.06 3.07
C GLY A 15 -6.70 -2.09 4.16
N SER A 16 -7.64 -1.81 5.06
CA SER A 16 -8.12 -2.75 6.08
C SER A 16 -9.55 -2.41 6.50
N ASN A 17 -10.40 -3.42 6.71
CA ASN A 17 -11.74 -3.24 7.32
C ASN A 17 -11.89 -3.94 8.68
N TYR A 18 -10.88 -4.70 9.11
CA TYR A 18 -10.87 -5.44 10.37
C TYR A 18 -9.66 -5.03 11.20
N HIS A 19 -9.82 -4.74 12.50
CA HIS A 19 -8.75 -4.19 13.38
C HIS A 19 -7.92 -3.08 12.69
N LYS A 20 -8.63 -2.16 12.03
CA LYS A 20 -8.07 -1.25 11.02
C LYS A 20 -6.91 -0.42 11.54
N ARG A 21 -7.04 0.10 12.76
CA ARG A 21 -6.01 0.94 13.39
C ARG A 21 -4.74 0.14 13.67
N GLU A 22 -4.88 -1.06 14.23
CA GLU A 22 -3.76 -1.94 14.55
C GLU A 22 -3.06 -2.43 13.27
N ASN A 23 -3.83 -2.82 12.26
CA ASN A 23 -3.28 -3.34 11.00
C ASN A 23 -2.58 -2.26 10.15
N LEU A 24 -3.14 -1.05 10.06
CA LEU A 24 -2.47 0.07 9.39
C LEU A 24 -1.21 0.53 10.15
N ALA A 25 -1.24 0.52 11.49
CA ALA A 25 -0.05 0.81 12.28
C ALA A 25 1.06 -0.25 12.05
N PHE A 26 0.68 -1.53 11.99
CA PHE A 26 1.59 -2.63 11.66
C PHE A 26 2.19 -2.45 10.25
N ALA A 27 1.35 -2.18 9.24
CA ALA A 27 1.79 -1.97 7.87
C ALA A 27 2.79 -0.80 7.77
N ARG A 28 2.46 0.36 8.37
CA ARG A 28 3.35 1.52 8.42
C ARG A 28 4.70 1.18 9.03
N HIS A 29 4.71 0.49 10.16
CA HIS A 29 5.94 0.08 10.83
C HIS A 29 6.80 -0.80 9.92
N LYS A 30 6.24 -1.88 9.36
CA LYS A 30 6.99 -2.81 8.49
C LYS A 30 7.50 -2.16 7.21
N LEU A 31 6.67 -1.34 6.57
CA LEU A 31 7.07 -0.61 5.37
C LEU A 31 8.17 0.42 5.67
N SER A 32 8.12 1.09 6.83
CA SER A 32 9.15 2.06 7.23
C SER A 32 10.49 1.41 7.58
N GLU A 33 10.48 0.18 8.11
CA GLU A 33 11.71 -0.61 8.33
C GLU A 33 12.40 -0.98 7.01
N LEU A 34 11.61 -1.24 5.96
CA LEU A 34 12.11 -1.74 4.66
C LEU A 34 12.41 -0.61 3.66
N PHE A 35 11.66 0.49 3.70
CA PHE A 35 11.74 1.59 2.75
C PHE A 35 11.94 2.91 3.49
N THR A 36 13.20 3.26 3.78
CA THR A 36 13.56 4.42 4.61
C THR A 36 13.00 5.75 4.11
N SER A 37 12.78 5.88 2.80
CA SER A 37 12.23 7.10 2.19
C SER A 37 10.71 7.16 2.21
N ILE A 38 10.00 6.21 2.82
CA ILE A 38 8.54 6.14 2.70
C ILE A 38 7.85 7.35 3.33
N CYS A 39 6.87 7.89 2.61
CA CYS A 39 5.98 8.96 3.06
C CYS A 39 4.54 8.49 2.91
N PHE A 40 3.73 8.69 3.96
CA PHE A 40 2.32 8.30 4.00
C PHE A 40 1.43 9.53 3.87
N ALA A 41 0.42 9.47 3.01
CA ALA A 41 -0.68 10.42 3.01
C ALA A 41 -1.56 10.23 4.27
N PRO A 42 -2.44 11.20 4.60
CA PRO A 42 -3.45 11.01 5.63
C PRO A 42 -4.31 9.76 5.37
N GLU A 43 -4.70 9.07 6.45
CA GLU A 43 -5.66 7.98 6.36
C GLU A 43 -7.05 8.50 5.93
N GLN A 44 -7.77 7.71 5.14
CA GLN A 44 -9.12 8.02 4.68
C GLN A 44 -10.04 6.82 4.92
N GLU A 45 -11.22 7.07 5.49
CA GLU A 45 -12.24 6.04 5.60
C GLU A 45 -13.12 6.00 4.34
N THR A 46 -13.34 4.81 3.79
CA THR A 46 -14.20 4.63 2.61
C THR A 46 -15.21 3.53 2.86
N LYS A 47 -16.33 3.60 2.14
CA LYS A 47 -17.23 2.45 2.05
C LYS A 47 -16.56 1.32 1.27
N PRO A 48 -16.88 0.07 1.59
CA PRO A 48 -16.45 -1.07 0.81
C PRO A 48 -17.02 -0.99 -0.62
N LEU A 49 -16.24 -1.43 -1.59
CA LEU A 49 -16.70 -1.62 -2.96
C LEU A 49 -16.92 -3.11 -3.19
N TYR A 50 -18.11 -3.49 -3.64
CA TYR A 50 -18.46 -4.88 -3.99
C TYR A 50 -18.53 -5.89 -2.84
N PHE A 51 -18.54 -5.44 -1.58
CA PHE A 51 -18.79 -6.29 -0.41
C PHE A 51 -20.25 -6.19 0.06
N LYS A 52 -20.77 -7.28 0.64
CA LYS A 52 -22.08 -7.29 1.31
C LYS A 52 -22.00 -6.59 2.66
N ASN A 53 -20.96 -6.91 3.43
CA ASN A 53 -20.59 -6.27 4.67
C ASN A 53 -20.22 -4.80 4.40
N GLN A 54 -20.95 -3.88 5.03
CA GLN A 54 -20.78 -2.44 4.84
C GLN A 54 -19.77 -1.82 5.83
N THR A 55 -18.97 -2.64 6.51
CA THR A 55 -17.91 -2.17 7.41
C THR A 55 -16.93 -1.30 6.63
N LEU A 56 -16.70 -0.07 7.12
CA LEU A 56 -15.84 0.90 6.47
C LEU A 56 -14.40 0.41 6.43
N PHE A 57 -13.72 0.64 5.32
CA PHE A 57 -12.28 0.49 5.19
C PHE A 57 -11.58 1.73 5.72
N SER A 58 -10.41 1.54 6.33
CA SER A 58 -9.40 2.58 6.47
C SER A 58 -8.37 2.34 5.38
N ASN A 59 -8.13 3.35 4.55
CA ASN A 59 -7.17 3.30 3.46
C ASN A 59 -6.09 4.36 3.65
N GLN A 60 -4.88 4.06 3.16
CA GLN A 60 -3.76 4.97 3.19
C GLN A 60 -2.89 4.78 1.96
N VAL A 61 -2.51 5.87 1.30
CA VAL A 61 -1.57 5.84 0.18
C VAL A 61 -0.18 6.17 0.71
N ALA A 62 0.84 5.50 0.17
CA ALA A 62 2.23 5.81 0.47
C ALA A 62 3.09 5.85 -0.78
N VAL A 63 4.17 6.65 -0.72
CA VAL A 63 5.19 6.76 -1.76
C VAL A 63 6.57 6.47 -1.17
N PHE A 64 7.40 5.74 -1.89
CA PHE A 64 8.79 5.48 -1.51
C PHE A 64 9.67 5.24 -2.74
N PHE A 65 10.98 5.21 -2.50
CA PHE A 65 11.96 4.73 -3.47
C PHE A 65 12.50 3.37 -3.04
N SER A 66 12.72 2.48 -4.00
CA SER A 66 13.23 1.13 -3.79
C SER A 66 14.36 0.82 -4.79
N ASP A 67 15.41 0.15 -4.35
CA ASP A 67 16.45 -0.42 -5.22
C ASP A 67 16.06 -1.79 -5.80
N LYS A 68 14.92 -2.32 -5.38
CA LYS A 68 14.42 -3.65 -5.74
C LYS A 68 13.59 -3.60 -7.00
N ARG A 69 13.61 -4.71 -7.75
CA ARG A 69 12.76 -4.89 -8.92
C ARG A 69 11.28 -4.95 -8.51
N GLU A 70 10.40 -4.61 -9.45
CA GLU A 70 8.93 -4.62 -9.30
C GLU A 70 8.41 -5.91 -8.61
N GLU A 71 8.83 -7.08 -9.08
CA GLU A 71 8.42 -8.38 -8.52
C GLU A 71 8.88 -8.57 -7.06
N GLU A 72 10.07 -8.10 -6.70
CA GLU A 72 10.60 -8.19 -5.34
C GLU A 72 9.81 -7.28 -4.39
N VAL A 73 9.45 -6.08 -4.85
CA VAL A 73 8.56 -5.19 -4.09
C VAL A 73 7.22 -5.86 -3.86
N ILE A 74 6.58 -6.41 -4.91
CA ILE A 74 5.30 -7.12 -4.80
C ILE A 74 5.38 -8.28 -3.79
N ASN A 75 6.45 -9.07 -3.82
CA ASN A 75 6.63 -10.18 -2.89
C ASN A 75 6.76 -9.69 -1.44
N ILE A 76 7.52 -8.63 -1.19
CA ILE A 76 7.62 -7.99 0.13
C ILE A 76 6.25 -7.53 0.63
N LEU A 77 5.45 -6.87 -0.22
CA LEU A 77 4.11 -6.40 0.17
C LEU A 77 3.22 -7.59 0.59
N LYS A 78 3.23 -8.68 -0.18
CA LYS A 78 2.50 -9.92 0.15
C LYS A 78 2.97 -10.58 1.44
N GLU A 79 4.26 -10.53 1.74
CA GLU A 79 4.79 -11.05 3.01
C GLU A 79 4.28 -10.23 4.20
N ILE A 80 4.16 -8.90 4.06
CA ILE A 80 3.58 -8.02 5.08
C ILE A 80 2.09 -8.34 5.27
N GLU A 81 1.31 -8.48 4.20
CA GLU A 81 -0.11 -8.89 4.26
C GLU A 81 -0.27 -10.23 5.00
N SER A 82 0.54 -11.24 4.63
CA SER A 82 0.51 -12.55 5.27
C SER A 82 0.85 -12.48 6.76
N SER A 83 1.73 -11.55 7.15
CA SER A 83 2.13 -11.35 8.54
C SER A 83 1.07 -10.64 9.39
N ALA A 84 0.10 -9.96 8.77
CA ALA A 84 -1.01 -9.31 9.47
C ALA A 84 -2.11 -10.29 9.93
N GLY A 85 -1.90 -11.60 9.75
CA GLY A 85 -2.69 -12.63 10.45
C GLY A 85 -3.97 -13.05 9.74
N ARG A 86 -4.00 -13.01 8.39
CA ARG A 86 -5.13 -13.56 7.61
C ARG A 86 -5.44 -15.00 8.03
N GLN A 87 -6.68 -15.24 8.45
CA GLN A 87 -7.18 -16.56 8.80
C GLN A 87 -7.98 -17.19 7.64
N PRO A 88 -8.03 -18.54 7.55
CA PRO A 88 -8.77 -19.22 6.50
C PRO A 88 -10.25 -18.82 6.36
N GLY A 89 -10.91 -18.43 7.47
CA GLY A 89 -12.31 -18.02 7.49
C GLY A 89 -12.59 -16.55 7.15
N ASP A 90 -11.56 -15.70 7.07
CA ASP A 90 -11.76 -14.25 6.88
C ASP A 90 -12.45 -13.89 5.56
N LYS A 91 -12.31 -14.74 4.54
CA LYS A 91 -12.98 -14.55 3.24
C LYS A 91 -14.51 -14.64 3.36
N GLU A 92 -15.02 -15.50 4.22
CA GLU A 92 -16.47 -15.72 4.37
C GLU A 92 -17.15 -14.54 5.09
N ASP A 93 -16.43 -13.96 6.05
CA ASP A 93 -16.87 -12.78 6.81
C ASP A 93 -16.56 -11.44 6.11
N GLU A 94 -15.97 -11.49 4.90
CA GLU A 94 -15.48 -10.32 4.16
C GLU A 94 -14.53 -9.45 5.01
N LYS A 95 -13.73 -10.11 5.87
CA LYS A 95 -12.69 -9.48 6.68
C LYS A 95 -11.40 -9.33 5.87
N VAL A 96 -10.95 -8.10 5.78
CA VAL A 96 -9.68 -7.70 5.20
C VAL A 96 -8.83 -7.14 6.33
N CYS A 97 -7.93 -7.99 6.85
CA CYS A 97 -6.96 -7.61 7.87
C CYS A 97 -5.96 -6.59 7.31
N LEU A 98 -5.39 -6.87 6.14
CA LEU A 98 -4.47 -5.98 5.47
C LEU A 98 -4.38 -6.36 3.99
N ASP A 99 -4.46 -5.35 3.14
CA ASP A 99 -4.32 -5.43 1.69
C ASP A 99 -3.36 -4.31 1.29
N ILE A 100 -2.26 -4.64 0.61
CA ILE A 100 -1.24 -3.69 0.18
C ILE A 100 -0.90 -3.93 -1.28
N ASP A 101 -1.28 -2.97 -2.11
CA ASP A 101 -1.12 -3.07 -3.55
C ASP A 101 -0.13 -2.06 -4.08
N LEU A 102 0.77 -2.53 -4.96
CA LEU A 102 1.64 -1.67 -5.75
C LEU A 102 0.84 -1.08 -6.92
N LEU A 103 0.55 0.22 -6.82
CA LEU A 103 -0.24 0.94 -7.82
C LEU A 103 0.63 1.47 -8.96
N LEU A 104 1.82 1.96 -8.65
CA LEU A 104 2.75 2.53 -9.61
C LEU A 104 4.19 2.11 -9.31
N TYR A 105 4.92 1.81 -10.37
CA TYR A 105 6.35 1.54 -10.36
C TYR A 105 7.02 2.34 -11.48
N ASP A 106 7.91 3.25 -11.10
CA ASP A 106 8.45 4.33 -11.93
C ASP A 106 7.33 5.12 -12.64
N ASN A 107 7.25 5.01 -13.96
CA ASN A 107 6.27 5.72 -14.78
C ASN A 107 5.12 4.80 -15.24
N ARG A 108 4.99 3.60 -14.64
CA ARG A 108 4.01 2.59 -15.03
C ARG A 108 2.98 2.40 -13.93
N ILE A 109 1.71 2.65 -14.27
CA ILE A 109 0.56 2.29 -13.43
C ILE A 109 0.29 0.80 -13.62
N LEU A 110 0.35 0.03 -12.54
CA LEU A 110 0.19 -1.43 -12.56
C LEU A 110 -1.26 -1.85 -12.29
N LYS A 111 -2.00 -1.05 -11.51
CA LYS A 111 -3.42 -1.27 -11.20
C LYS A 111 -4.27 -0.05 -11.55
N PRO A 112 -4.67 0.11 -12.83
CA PRO A 112 -5.41 1.30 -13.27
C PRO A 112 -6.73 1.51 -12.55
N GLU A 113 -7.48 0.44 -12.25
CA GLU A 113 -8.76 0.54 -11.54
C GLU A 113 -8.57 1.05 -10.11
N ASP A 114 -7.55 0.56 -9.41
CA ASP A 114 -7.23 0.99 -8.05
C ASP A 114 -6.62 2.39 -8.02
N TRP A 115 -5.83 2.74 -9.04
CA TRP A 115 -5.28 4.08 -9.23
C TRP A 115 -6.40 5.12 -9.31
N GLU A 116 -7.47 4.87 -10.07
CA GLU A 116 -8.60 5.79 -10.25
C GLU A 116 -9.54 5.88 -9.04
N ARG A 117 -9.30 5.14 -7.96
CA ARG A 117 -10.13 5.24 -6.75
C ARG A 117 -10.05 6.65 -6.17
N GLU A 118 -11.21 7.17 -5.77
CA GLU A 118 -11.34 8.55 -5.27
C GLU A 118 -10.36 8.87 -4.13
N TYR A 119 -10.24 7.99 -3.13
CA TYR A 119 -9.32 8.20 -2.01
C TYR A 119 -7.85 8.23 -2.48
N VAL A 120 -7.49 7.46 -3.51
CA VAL A 120 -6.13 7.47 -4.08
C VAL A 120 -5.88 8.82 -4.74
N GLN A 121 -6.77 9.23 -5.65
CA GLN A 121 -6.64 10.51 -6.36
C GLN A 121 -6.63 11.72 -5.42
N GLN A 122 -7.39 11.67 -4.31
CA GLN A 122 -7.35 12.71 -3.26
C GLN A 122 -6.05 12.69 -2.44
N SER A 123 -5.41 11.53 -2.28
CA SER A 123 -4.14 11.41 -1.57
C SER A 123 -2.94 11.87 -2.40
N LEU A 124 -2.94 11.66 -3.73
CA LEU A 124 -1.77 11.94 -4.58
C LEU A 124 -1.22 13.38 -4.46
N PRO A 125 -2.04 14.46 -4.44
CA PRO A 125 -1.54 15.83 -4.26
C PRO A 125 -0.91 16.08 -2.88
N ASN A 126 -1.26 15.27 -1.89
CA ASN A 126 -0.78 15.38 -0.51
C ASN A 126 0.45 14.50 -0.24
N LEU A 127 0.92 13.73 -1.24
CA LEU A 127 2.15 12.96 -1.11
C LEU A 127 3.34 13.89 -1.27
N HIS A 128 4.07 14.09 -0.18
CA HIS A 128 5.41 14.66 -0.26
C HIS A 128 6.34 13.63 -0.87
N PHE A 129 6.74 13.84 -2.12
CA PHE A 129 7.70 12.97 -2.77
C PHE A 129 9.02 13.02 -2.01
N PRO A 130 9.51 11.88 -1.49
CA PRO A 130 10.76 11.87 -0.75
C PRO A 130 11.90 12.37 -1.63
N LEU A 131 12.90 13.02 -1.02
CA LEU A 131 14.10 13.37 -1.76
C LEU A 131 14.82 12.06 -2.12
N ARG A 132 15.18 11.91 -3.41
CA ARG A 132 16.03 10.80 -3.85
C ARG A 132 17.39 10.97 -3.17
N ILE A 133 17.66 10.14 -2.17
CA ILE A 133 18.96 10.12 -1.49
C ILE A 133 19.97 9.60 -2.53
N LYS A 134 21.01 10.40 -2.80
CA LYS A 134 22.06 10.11 -3.78
C LYS A 134 22.97 8.97 -3.33
#